data_AF-A0A150Q0M5-F1
#
_entry.id   AF-A0A150Q0M5-F1
#
_cell.length_a   1.000
_cell.length_b   1.000
_cell.length_c   1.000
_cell.angle_alpha   90.00
_cell.angle_beta   90.00
_cell.angle_gamma   90.00
#
_symmetry.space_group_name_H-M   'P 1'
#
loop_
_entity.id
_entity.type
_entity.pdbx_description
1 polymer ?
#
loop_
_entity_poly.entity_id
_entity_poly.type
_entity_poly.pdbx_seq_one_letter_code
_entity_poly.pdbx_strand_id
1 'polypeptide(L)'
;MITKTTMAMFGLAAAGLLAGCTETLDSKQIRTGGISATLEATAESASSTSLKATLKVGGDESNTYVILSGGDRISAAADGEAVEMSAQGSGVYVAQFDVGAGDTEFTVSLDREDDDDAPDNAGTLPDPFDLEELPGDPVPRDEEITIAWSPSGSGDDMVIEVNGDCIFRERIDVGGDPGTYTIAAGELEPTRSQDPESCDVDVVVSRTRKGTTDNVLDPESSFELSQVRTGRFTSAP
;
A
#
# COMPACT_ATOMS: atom_id res chain seq x y z
N MET A 1 22.27 64.82 22.52
CA MET A 1 21.96 63.75 21.54
C MET A 1 21.00 62.80 22.23
N ILE A 2 19.73 62.78 21.79
CA ILE A 2 18.66 61.97 22.38
C ILE A 2 18.32 60.91 21.32
N THR A 3 18.69 59.67 21.60
CA THR A 3 18.52 58.53 20.68
C THR A 3 17.10 58.00 20.83
N LYS A 4 16.32 58.04 19.73
CA LYS A 4 14.97 57.49 19.66
C LYS A 4 15.03 55.97 19.45
N THR A 5 14.37 55.22 20.33
CA THR A 5 14.22 53.77 20.24
C THR A 5 12.99 53.44 19.42
N THR A 6 13.18 52.83 18.24
CA THR A 6 12.10 52.37 17.36
C THR A 6 11.72 50.94 17.77
N MET A 7 10.48 50.75 18.21
CA MET A 7 9.91 49.46 18.61
C MET A 7 9.35 48.77 17.35
N ALA A 8 9.96 47.66 16.93
CA ALA A 8 9.46 46.85 15.82
C ALA A 8 8.45 45.81 16.34
N MET A 9 7.24 45.86 15.80
CA MET A 9 6.13 44.96 16.10
C MET A 9 6.25 43.71 15.22
N PHE A 10 6.54 42.55 15.82
CA PHE A 10 6.65 41.26 15.13
C PHE A 10 5.25 40.73 14.80
N GLY A 11 4.98 40.53 13.51
CA GLY A 11 3.72 39.98 13.01
C GLY A 11 3.63 38.47 13.25
N LEU A 12 2.50 38.04 13.79
CA LEU A 12 2.15 36.64 14.01
C LEU A 12 1.62 36.07 12.68
N ALA A 13 2.42 35.25 11.99
CA ALA A 13 1.99 34.51 10.81
C ALA A 13 1.16 33.29 11.26
N ALA A 14 -0.15 33.33 11.01
CA ALA A 14 -1.02 32.17 11.17
C ALA A 14 -0.73 31.17 10.05
N ALA A 15 -0.10 30.04 10.38
CA ALA A 15 0.06 28.91 9.48
C ALA A 15 -1.31 28.25 9.28
N GLY A 16 -1.95 28.51 8.14
CA GLY A 16 -3.15 27.81 7.71
C GLY A 16 -2.80 26.35 7.41
N LEU A 17 -3.41 25.42 8.16
CA LEU A 17 -3.41 24.00 7.85
C LEU A 17 -4.06 23.83 6.47
N LEU A 18 -3.26 23.44 5.48
CA LEU A 18 -3.76 22.96 4.18
C LEU A 18 -4.41 21.60 4.40
N ALA A 19 -5.67 21.59 4.85
CA ALA A 19 -6.51 20.42 4.68
C ALA A 19 -6.76 20.29 3.17
N GLY A 20 -6.08 19.35 2.51
CA GLY A 20 -6.38 19.01 1.13
C GLY A 20 -7.83 18.51 1.08
N CYS A 21 -8.69 19.23 0.36
CA CYS A 21 -10.07 18.79 0.15
C CYS A 21 -10.03 17.53 -0.72
N THR A 22 -10.61 16.44 -0.21
CA THR A 22 -10.94 15.27 -1.02
C THR A 22 -12.22 15.59 -1.80
N GLU A 23 -12.17 15.43 -3.12
CA GLU A 23 -13.32 15.68 -4.00
C GLU A 23 -13.93 14.35 -4.47
N THR A 24 -15.20 14.37 -4.86
CA THR A 24 -15.90 13.18 -5.39
C THR A 24 -16.63 13.50 -6.67
N LEU A 25 -16.67 12.56 -7.61
CA LEU A 25 -17.40 12.67 -8.86
C LEU A 25 -18.25 11.43 -9.10
N ASP A 26 -19.46 11.62 -9.60
CA ASP A 26 -20.37 10.52 -9.92
C ASP A 26 -19.92 9.82 -11.21
N SER A 27 -19.90 8.48 -11.22
CA SER A 27 -19.44 7.70 -12.38
C SER A 27 -20.22 8.03 -13.66
N LYS A 28 -21.49 8.45 -13.57
CA LYS A 28 -22.28 8.88 -14.74
C LYS A 28 -21.74 10.11 -15.46
N GLN A 29 -20.89 10.89 -14.80
CA GLN A 29 -20.39 12.16 -15.33
C GLN A 29 -19.04 12.01 -16.04
N ILE A 30 -18.50 10.78 -16.09
CA ILE A 30 -17.21 10.47 -16.67
C ILE A 30 -17.27 9.24 -17.56
N ARG A 31 -16.41 9.25 -18.57
CA ARG A 31 -16.19 8.08 -19.41
C ARG A 31 -15.30 7.06 -18.70
N THR A 32 -15.45 5.77 -19.03
CA THR A 32 -14.61 4.69 -18.46
C THR A 32 -13.12 4.98 -18.60
N GLY A 33 -12.69 5.49 -19.77
CA GLY A 33 -11.28 5.87 -20.00
C GLY A 33 -10.79 7.10 -19.23
N GLY A 34 -11.65 7.75 -18.44
CA GLY A 34 -11.25 8.78 -17.48
C GLY A 34 -11.17 8.28 -16.03
N ILE A 35 -11.42 6.99 -15.81
CA ILE A 35 -11.32 6.33 -14.51
C ILE A 35 -9.96 5.65 -14.43
N SER A 36 -9.11 6.13 -13.53
CA SER A 36 -7.93 5.37 -13.09
C SER A 36 -8.35 4.43 -11.97
N ALA A 37 -8.04 3.15 -12.14
CA ALA A 37 -8.27 2.11 -11.15
C ALA A 37 -6.93 1.62 -10.60
N THR A 38 -6.70 1.85 -9.30
CA THR A 38 -5.64 1.19 -8.54
C THR A 38 -6.21 -0.05 -7.88
N LEU A 39 -5.80 -1.21 -8.37
CA LEU A 39 -6.27 -2.52 -7.91
C LEU A 39 -5.17 -3.20 -7.09
N GLU A 40 -5.52 -3.70 -5.93
CA GLU A 40 -4.59 -4.34 -5.00
C GLU A 40 -5.22 -5.63 -4.45
N ALA A 41 -4.58 -6.77 -4.69
CA ALA A 41 -4.91 -8.03 -4.01
C ALA A 41 -3.83 -8.33 -2.96
N THR A 42 -4.23 -8.50 -1.70
CA THR A 42 -3.30 -8.72 -0.59
C THR A 42 -3.66 -9.97 0.19
N ALA A 43 -2.77 -10.96 0.13
CA ALA A 43 -2.85 -12.20 0.87
C ALA A 43 -1.97 -12.15 2.12
N GLU A 44 -2.59 -12.01 3.28
CA GLU A 44 -1.89 -12.06 4.58
C GLU A 44 -1.67 -13.50 5.07
N SER A 45 -2.33 -14.47 4.43
CA SER A 45 -2.19 -15.89 4.70
C SER A 45 -2.53 -16.72 3.46
N ALA A 46 -2.22 -18.01 3.49
CA ALA A 46 -2.55 -18.94 2.41
C ALA A 46 -4.06 -19.16 2.19
N SER A 47 -4.91 -18.66 3.10
CA SER A 47 -6.37 -18.89 3.09
C SER A 47 -7.19 -17.60 3.08
N SER A 48 -6.59 -16.44 2.88
CA SER A 48 -7.31 -15.17 2.91
C SER A 48 -6.64 -14.15 2.02
N THR A 49 -7.44 -13.55 1.13
CA THR A 49 -7.02 -12.42 0.29
C THR A 49 -8.07 -11.32 0.35
N SER A 50 -7.62 -10.10 0.61
CA SER A 50 -8.42 -8.89 0.47
C SER A 50 -8.12 -8.25 -0.87
N LEU A 51 -9.16 -7.99 -1.67
CA LEU A 51 -9.03 -7.24 -2.91
C LEU A 51 -9.63 -5.85 -2.74
N LYS A 52 -8.86 -4.81 -3.05
CA LYS A 52 -9.23 -3.41 -2.93
C LYS A 52 -9.11 -2.74 -4.29
N ALA A 53 -10.13 -1.99 -4.67
CA ALA A 53 -10.13 -1.12 -5.83
C ALA A 53 -10.31 0.33 -5.40
N THR A 54 -9.39 1.20 -5.81
CA THR A 54 -9.52 2.65 -5.63
C THR A 54 -9.74 3.30 -6.99
N LEU A 55 -10.86 4.00 -7.15
CA LEU A 55 -11.28 4.62 -8.41
C LEU A 55 -11.14 6.14 -8.32
N LYS A 56 -10.39 6.72 -9.26
CA LYS A 56 -10.08 8.15 -9.31
C LYS A 56 -10.23 8.73 -10.71
N VAL A 57 -10.34 10.06 -10.79
CA VAL A 57 -10.40 10.81 -12.05
C VAL A 57 -9.16 11.66 -12.22
N GLY A 58 -8.54 11.60 -13.39
CA GLY A 58 -7.35 12.38 -13.71
C GLY A 58 -6.07 11.78 -13.11
N GLY A 59 -6.01 10.45 -13.02
CA GLY A 59 -4.83 9.72 -12.59
C GLY A 59 -4.89 9.12 -11.19
N ASP A 60 -3.91 8.27 -10.88
CA ASP A 60 -3.75 7.60 -9.59
C ASP A 60 -3.35 8.57 -8.46
N GLU A 61 -2.61 9.63 -8.78
CA GLU A 61 -2.23 10.71 -7.86
C GLU A 61 -3.34 11.75 -7.61
N SER A 62 -4.50 11.58 -8.24
CA SER A 62 -5.64 12.49 -8.04
C SER A 62 -6.25 12.39 -6.64
N ASN A 63 -6.89 13.48 -6.22
CA ASN A 63 -7.72 13.56 -5.01
C ASN A 63 -9.23 13.57 -5.32
N THR A 64 -9.61 13.30 -6.58
CA THR A 64 -11.01 13.20 -7.01
C THR A 64 -11.41 11.74 -7.14
N TYR A 65 -12.25 11.27 -6.23
CA TYR A 65 -12.69 9.87 -6.16
C TYR A 65 -13.96 9.64 -6.96
N VAL A 66 -14.07 8.49 -7.62
CA VAL A 66 -15.26 8.09 -8.38
C VAL A 66 -16.25 7.39 -7.47
N ILE A 67 -17.49 7.86 -7.43
CA ILE A 67 -18.59 7.17 -6.76
C ILE A 67 -19.42 6.47 -7.83
N LEU A 68 -19.40 5.13 -7.81
CA LEU A 68 -20.24 4.30 -8.67
C LEU A 68 -21.72 4.56 -8.36
N SER A 69 -22.48 4.88 -9.40
CA SER A 69 -23.91 5.16 -9.31
C SER A 69 -24.64 4.61 -10.53
N GLY A 70 -25.98 4.58 -10.47
CA GLY A 70 -26.76 4.38 -11.69
C GLY A 70 -26.88 2.99 -12.25
N GLY A 71 -26.44 1.97 -11.53
CA GLY A 71 -26.30 0.61 -12.06
C GLY A 71 -24.86 0.25 -12.39
N ASP A 72 -23.91 1.19 -12.30
CA ASP A 72 -22.49 0.87 -12.34
C ASP A 72 -22.12 0.05 -11.10
N ARG A 73 -21.38 -1.03 -11.31
CA ARG A 73 -20.94 -1.96 -10.26
C ARG A 73 -19.52 -2.41 -10.51
N ILE A 74 -18.82 -2.75 -9.43
CA ILE A 74 -17.49 -3.36 -9.52
C ILE A 74 -17.54 -4.71 -8.80
N SER A 75 -17.00 -5.74 -9.45
CA SER A 75 -16.96 -7.09 -8.93
C SER A 75 -15.55 -7.65 -9.03
N ALA A 76 -15.21 -8.53 -8.10
CA ALA A 76 -13.97 -9.28 -8.12
C ALA A 76 -14.29 -10.77 -8.22
N ALA A 77 -13.39 -11.56 -8.79
CA ALA A 77 -13.53 -13.00 -8.82
C ALA A 77 -12.20 -13.72 -8.61
N ALA A 78 -12.27 -14.89 -7.97
CA ALA A 78 -11.17 -15.83 -7.77
C ALA A 78 -11.75 -17.23 -7.50
N ASP A 79 -11.05 -18.28 -7.92
CA ASP A 79 -11.42 -19.70 -7.71
C ASP A 79 -12.89 -20.04 -8.06
N GLY A 80 -13.42 -19.41 -9.11
CA GLY A 80 -14.79 -19.62 -9.57
C GLY A 80 -15.88 -18.94 -8.73
N GLU A 81 -15.51 -18.21 -7.69
CA GLU A 81 -16.40 -17.32 -6.94
C GLU A 81 -16.29 -15.89 -7.47
N ALA A 82 -17.44 -15.23 -7.63
CA ALA A 82 -17.52 -13.82 -8.00
C ALA A 82 -18.30 -13.05 -6.93
N VAL A 83 -17.74 -11.93 -6.49
CA VAL A 83 -18.24 -11.10 -5.39
C VAL A 83 -18.36 -9.67 -5.88
N GLU A 84 -19.56 -9.07 -5.74
CA GLU A 84 -19.72 -7.62 -5.89
C GLU A 84 -19.00 -6.92 -4.75
N MET A 85 -18.09 -5.99 -5.08
CA MET A 85 -17.26 -5.33 -4.08
C MET A 85 -18.07 -4.29 -3.31
N SER A 86 -17.88 -4.25 -1.99
CA SER A 86 -18.58 -3.32 -1.11
C SER A 86 -17.82 -2.01 -0.97
N ALA A 87 -18.51 -0.87 -1.04
CA ALA A 87 -17.92 0.43 -0.79
C ALA A 87 -17.50 0.58 0.69
N GLN A 88 -16.24 0.94 0.93
CA GLN A 88 -15.67 1.20 2.27
C GLN A 88 -15.34 2.69 2.49
N GLY A 89 -15.49 3.50 1.45
CA GLY A 89 -15.24 4.93 1.47
C GLY A 89 -15.49 5.53 0.08
N SER A 90 -15.21 6.83 -0.07
CA SER A 90 -15.32 7.49 -1.38
C SER A 90 -14.36 6.86 -2.38
N GLY A 91 -14.91 6.22 -3.41
CA GLY A 91 -14.14 5.56 -4.47
C GLY A 91 -13.30 4.37 -4.04
N VAL A 92 -13.54 3.81 -2.85
CA VAL A 92 -12.82 2.62 -2.36
C VAL A 92 -13.81 1.47 -2.22
N TYR A 93 -13.53 0.38 -2.92
CA TYR A 93 -14.35 -0.83 -2.97
C TYR A 93 -13.52 -2.03 -2.55
N VAL A 94 -14.11 -2.94 -1.77
CA VAL A 94 -13.39 -4.10 -1.22
C VAL A 94 -14.19 -5.39 -1.39
N ALA A 95 -13.51 -6.47 -1.73
CA ALA A 95 -13.99 -7.85 -1.64
C ALA A 95 -13.01 -8.71 -0.83
N GLN A 96 -13.50 -9.81 -0.26
CA GLN A 96 -12.72 -10.77 0.52
C GLN A 96 -12.90 -12.16 -0.09
N PHE A 97 -11.83 -12.94 -0.09
CA PHE A 97 -11.81 -14.30 -0.60
C PHE A 97 -11.10 -15.23 0.39
N ASP A 98 -11.66 -16.42 0.59
CA ASP A 98 -11.09 -17.47 1.46
C ASP A 98 -10.03 -18.31 0.71
N VAL A 99 -9.18 -17.65 -0.09
CA VAL A 99 -8.07 -18.24 -0.82
C VAL A 99 -6.88 -17.28 -0.81
N GLY A 100 -5.67 -17.80 -0.64
CA GLY A 100 -4.42 -17.03 -0.71
C GLY A 100 -3.25 -17.89 -1.21
N ALA A 101 -3.55 -18.95 -1.96
CA ALA A 101 -2.54 -19.81 -2.56
C ALA A 101 -1.81 -19.08 -3.70
N GLY A 102 -0.55 -19.45 -3.92
CA GLY A 102 0.23 -18.97 -5.05
C GLY A 102 -0.44 -19.28 -6.39
N ASP A 103 -0.20 -18.42 -7.37
CA ASP A 103 -0.75 -18.50 -8.73
C ASP A 103 -2.29 -18.47 -8.82
N THR A 104 -3.01 -18.19 -7.72
CA THR A 104 -4.44 -17.93 -7.76
C THR A 104 -4.70 -16.70 -8.61
N GLU A 105 -5.51 -16.85 -9.66
CA GLU A 105 -5.94 -15.74 -10.50
C GLU A 105 -7.03 -14.93 -9.81
N PHE A 106 -6.84 -13.62 -9.77
CA PHE A 106 -7.84 -12.64 -9.39
C PHE A 106 -8.19 -11.78 -10.59
N THR A 107 -9.48 -11.58 -10.81
CA THR A 107 -10.00 -10.67 -11.83
C THR A 107 -10.87 -9.60 -11.20
N VAL A 108 -10.90 -8.41 -11.79
CA VAL A 108 -11.78 -7.31 -11.39
C VAL A 108 -12.52 -6.79 -12.62
N SER A 109 -13.84 -6.71 -12.55
CA SER A 109 -14.69 -6.14 -13.60
C SER A 109 -15.37 -4.88 -13.09
N LEU A 110 -15.17 -3.77 -13.79
CA LEU A 110 -16.02 -2.60 -13.65
C LEU A 110 -17.08 -2.68 -14.74
N ASP A 111 -18.33 -2.88 -14.34
CA ASP A 111 -19.45 -2.85 -15.25
C ASP A 111 -20.14 -1.48 -15.21
N ARG A 112 -20.44 -0.94 -16.38
CA ARG A 112 -21.07 0.37 -16.58
C ARG A 112 -22.43 0.20 -17.22
N GLU A 113 -23.45 0.93 -16.73
CA GLU A 113 -24.80 0.87 -17.32
C GLU A 113 -24.87 1.63 -18.65
N ASP A 114 -24.20 2.78 -18.74
CA ASP A 114 -24.33 3.75 -19.83
C ASP A 114 -22.99 4.04 -20.56
N ASP A 115 -21.97 3.19 -20.39
CA ASP A 115 -20.65 3.33 -21.02
C ASP A 115 -19.96 1.97 -21.21
N ASP A 116 -18.72 1.94 -21.71
CA ASP A 116 -17.97 0.69 -21.90
C ASP A 116 -17.57 0.05 -20.56
N ASP A 117 -17.82 -1.26 -20.42
CA ASP A 117 -17.33 -2.09 -19.31
C ASP A 117 -15.80 -2.27 -19.38
N ALA A 118 -15.17 -2.54 -18.23
CA ALA A 118 -13.75 -2.88 -18.11
C ALA A 118 -13.55 -4.25 -17.43
N PRO A 119 -13.82 -5.38 -18.11
CA PRO A 119 -13.72 -6.71 -17.55
C PRO A 119 -12.29 -7.29 -17.49
N ASP A 120 -11.35 -6.77 -18.29
CA ASP A 120 -10.06 -7.42 -18.54
C ASP A 120 -8.95 -6.96 -17.55
N ASN A 121 -9.28 -6.82 -16.26
CA ASN A 121 -8.29 -6.60 -15.20
C ASN A 121 -7.99 -7.93 -14.50
N ALA A 122 -6.74 -8.38 -14.56
CA ALA A 122 -6.37 -9.71 -14.07
C ALA A 122 -4.93 -9.76 -13.56
N GLY A 123 -4.67 -10.68 -12.63
CA GLY A 123 -3.32 -11.03 -12.22
C GLY A 123 -3.32 -12.26 -11.32
N THR A 124 -2.13 -12.77 -11.03
CA THR A 124 -1.96 -13.95 -10.17
C THR A 124 -1.23 -13.58 -8.89
N LEU A 125 -1.66 -14.17 -7.76
CA LEU A 125 -0.92 -14.01 -6.51
C LEU A 125 0.49 -14.60 -6.66
N PRO A 126 1.52 -13.95 -6.10
CA PRO A 126 2.82 -14.58 -5.96
C PRO A 126 2.74 -15.76 -4.97
N ASP A 127 3.74 -16.65 -5.03
CA ASP A 127 3.83 -17.79 -4.12
C ASP A 127 3.85 -17.31 -2.66
N PRO A 128 3.17 -18.01 -1.73
CA PRO A 128 3.23 -17.68 -0.32
C PRO A 128 4.64 -17.92 0.23
N PHE A 129 4.97 -17.18 1.29
CA PHE A 129 6.16 -17.39 2.10
C PHE A 129 5.84 -17.20 3.58
N ASP A 130 6.77 -17.60 4.43
CA ASP A 130 6.74 -17.39 5.86
C ASP A 130 8.02 -16.66 6.27
N LEU A 131 7.89 -15.76 7.26
CA LEU A 131 9.05 -15.16 7.91
C LEU A 131 9.69 -16.18 8.84
N GLU A 132 11.02 -16.21 8.83
CA GLU A 132 11.76 -16.84 9.91
C GLU A 132 11.62 -16.02 11.19
N GLU A 133 11.95 -16.63 12.33
CA GLU A 133 11.86 -15.97 13.63
C GLU A 133 12.76 -14.73 13.65
N LEU A 134 12.16 -13.56 13.89
CA LEU A 134 12.90 -12.32 14.10
C LEU A 134 13.61 -12.34 15.46
N PRO A 135 14.66 -11.51 15.65
CA PRO A 135 15.39 -11.46 16.91
C PRO A 135 14.49 -11.22 18.13
N GLY A 136 14.64 -12.06 19.17
CA GLY A 136 13.76 -12.04 20.36
C GLY A 136 14.25 -11.20 21.54
N ASP A 137 15.54 -10.90 21.63
CA ASP A 137 16.09 -9.94 22.60
C ASP A 137 16.16 -8.54 21.96
N PRO A 138 16.15 -7.45 22.75
CA PRO A 138 16.34 -6.11 22.21
C PRO A 138 17.62 -6.03 21.37
N VAL A 139 17.49 -5.68 20.10
CA VAL A 139 18.62 -5.61 19.16
C VAL A 139 19.16 -4.19 19.13
N PRO A 140 20.46 -3.99 19.44
CA PRO A 140 21.10 -2.68 19.29
C PRO A 140 21.02 -2.19 17.84
N ARG A 141 20.73 -0.91 17.62
CA ARG A 141 20.68 -0.32 16.27
C ARG A 141 22.04 -0.27 15.59
N ASP A 142 23.13 -0.36 16.34
CA ASP A 142 24.50 -0.43 15.82
C ASP A 142 24.96 -1.86 15.49
N GLU A 143 24.05 -2.83 15.56
CA GLU A 143 24.25 -4.20 15.09
C GLU A 143 23.47 -4.48 13.80
N GLU A 144 23.93 -5.47 13.03
CA GLU A 144 23.23 -5.92 11.83
C GLU A 144 21.98 -6.71 12.20
N ILE A 145 20.89 -6.46 11.47
CA ILE A 145 19.62 -7.15 11.66
C ILE A 145 19.32 -7.95 10.40
N THR A 146 19.25 -9.27 10.52
CA THR A 146 18.90 -10.14 9.39
C THR A 146 17.42 -10.50 9.44
N ILE A 147 16.73 -10.22 8.35
CA ILE A 147 15.37 -10.66 8.08
C ILE A 147 15.46 -11.80 7.08
N ALA A 148 14.85 -12.94 7.39
CA ALA A 148 14.88 -14.12 6.53
C ALA A 148 13.45 -14.66 6.30
N TRP A 149 13.27 -15.29 5.15
CA TRP A 149 11.98 -15.84 4.74
C TRP A 149 12.15 -17.04 3.81
N SER A 150 11.12 -17.90 3.78
CA SER A 150 11.11 -19.08 2.90
C SER A 150 9.68 -19.48 2.50
N PRO A 151 9.50 -20.18 1.35
CA PRO A 151 10.49 -20.41 0.29
C PRO A 151 10.95 -19.10 -0.37
N SER A 152 12.09 -19.12 -1.04
CA SER A 152 12.65 -17.98 -1.78
C SER A 152 13.00 -18.35 -3.23
N GLY A 153 13.39 -17.35 -4.02
CA GLY A 153 13.78 -17.51 -5.42
C GLY A 153 12.62 -17.55 -6.40
N SER A 154 11.45 -17.00 -6.07
CA SER A 154 10.30 -16.99 -7.01
C SER A 154 10.53 -16.10 -8.24
N GLY A 155 11.47 -15.14 -8.14
CA GLY A 155 11.71 -14.13 -9.17
C GLY A 155 10.75 -12.93 -9.10
N ASP A 156 9.79 -12.96 -8.17
CA ASP A 156 8.96 -11.80 -7.82
C ASP A 156 9.78 -10.79 -6.99
N ASP A 157 9.32 -9.53 -6.97
CA ASP A 157 9.98 -8.47 -6.21
C ASP A 157 9.62 -8.60 -4.72
N MET A 158 10.59 -8.29 -3.85
CA MET A 158 10.39 -8.23 -2.40
C MET A 158 10.59 -6.80 -1.90
N VAL A 159 9.71 -6.36 -1.00
CA VAL A 159 9.80 -5.09 -0.30
C VAL A 159 9.73 -5.34 1.19
N ILE A 160 10.56 -4.65 1.96
CA ILE A 160 10.53 -4.65 3.41
C ILE A 160 10.19 -3.24 3.88
N GLU A 161 9.22 -3.12 4.78
CA GLU A 161 8.97 -1.91 5.53
C GLU A 161 9.22 -2.15 7.00
N VAL A 162 9.99 -1.25 7.61
CA VAL A 162 10.25 -1.25 9.06
C VAL A 162 9.71 0.04 9.66
N ASN A 163 8.95 -0.09 10.75
CA ASN A 163 8.29 1.04 11.39
C ASN A 163 8.22 0.86 12.90
N GLY A 164 8.64 1.88 13.65
CA GLY A 164 8.55 1.95 15.10
C GLY A 164 8.47 3.41 15.54
N ASP A 165 8.02 3.69 16.76
CA ASP A 165 7.94 5.06 17.27
C ASP A 165 9.33 5.68 17.58
N CYS A 166 10.32 4.82 17.82
CA CYS A 166 11.70 5.19 18.11
C CYS A 166 12.61 5.28 16.89
N ILE A 167 12.17 4.88 15.69
CA ILE A 167 12.94 4.92 14.44
C ILE A 167 12.17 5.62 13.32
N PHE A 168 12.87 6.19 12.34
CA PHE A 168 12.19 6.63 11.13
C PHE A 168 11.67 5.42 10.35
N ARG A 169 10.47 5.55 9.77
CA ARG A 169 9.95 4.53 8.86
C ARG A 169 10.88 4.41 7.67
N GLU A 170 11.23 3.18 7.34
CA GLU A 170 12.07 2.87 6.19
C GLU A 170 11.38 1.86 5.29
N ARG A 171 11.52 2.06 3.98
CA ARG A 171 11.03 1.16 2.93
C ARG A 171 12.22 0.75 2.08
N ILE A 172 12.47 -0.55 2.03
CA ILE A 172 13.62 -1.18 1.42
C ILE A 172 13.14 -1.99 0.22
N ASP A 173 13.67 -1.67 -0.95
CA ASP A 173 13.52 -2.50 -2.15
C ASP A 173 14.65 -3.53 -2.17
N VAL A 174 14.30 -4.82 -2.08
CA VAL A 174 15.27 -5.92 -2.00
C VAL A 174 15.84 -6.26 -3.39
N GLY A 175 15.19 -5.86 -4.48
CA GLY A 175 15.63 -6.13 -5.85
C GLY A 175 15.47 -7.59 -6.30
N GLY A 176 14.50 -8.31 -5.73
CA GLY A 176 14.15 -9.70 -6.04
C GLY A 176 13.85 -10.52 -4.78
N ASP A 177 13.93 -11.85 -4.89
CA ASP A 177 13.60 -12.78 -3.79
C ASP A 177 14.80 -13.64 -3.35
N PRO A 178 15.80 -13.05 -2.65
CA PRO A 178 16.97 -13.79 -2.16
C PRO A 178 16.69 -14.71 -0.96
N GLY A 179 15.54 -14.56 -0.28
CA GLY A 179 15.23 -15.29 0.97
C GLY A 179 15.80 -14.64 2.23
N THR A 180 16.59 -13.58 2.09
CA THR A 180 17.13 -12.84 3.22
C THR A 180 17.51 -11.42 2.84
N TYR A 181 17.40 -10.50 3.79
CA TYR A 181 17.94 -9.15 3.71
C TYR A 181 18.59 -8.78 5.05
N THR A 182 19.75 -8.12 4.98
CA THR A 182 20.46 -7.63 6.16
C THR A 182 20.37 -6.11 6.20
N ILE A 183 19.68 -5.58 7.20
CA ILE A 183 19.72 -4.16 7.56
C ILE A 183 21.07 -3.92 8.23
N ALA A 184 21.84 -3.00 7.67
CA ALA A 184 23.18 -2.70 8.14
C ALA A 184 23.16 -2.01 9.51
N ALA A 185 24.25 -2.21 10.26
CA ALA A 185 24.48 -1.48 11.50
C ALA A 185 24.34 0.05 11.30
N GLY A 186 23.48 0.67 12.11
CA GLY A 186 23.21 2.10 12.10
C GLY A 186 22.25 2.59 11.00
N GLU A 187 21.70 1.69 10.17
CA GLU A 187 20.72 2.04 9.13
C GLU A 187 19.36 2.45 9.74
N LEU A 188 18.96 1.79 10.83
CA LEU A 188 17.78 2.19 11.60
C LEU A 188 18.03 3.49 12.38
N GLU A 189 17.69 4.63 11.77
CA GLU A 189 17.89 5.94 12.38
C GLU A 189 16.87 6.24 13.49
N PRO A 190 17.31 6.66 14.69
CA PRO A 190 16.39 7.01 15.76
C PRO A 190 15.66 8.33 15.49
N THR A 191 14.37 8.39 15.84
CA THR A 191 13.59 9.65 15.75
C THR A 191 14.08 10.72 16.73
N ARG A 192 14.79 10.30 17.79
CA ARG A 192 15.41 11.17 18.81
C ARG A 192 16.86 10.77 19.05
N SER A 193 17.80 11.49 18.44
CA SER A 193 19.23 11.17 18.51
C SER A 193 19.92 11.50 19.85
N GLN A 194 19.33 12.36 20.69
CA GLN A 194 19.95 12.79 21.96
C GLN A 194 19.53 11.92 23.16
N ASP A 195 18.45 11.17 23.03
CA ASP A 195 17.92 10.26 24.05
C ASP A 195 17.20 9.12 23.32
N PRO A 196 17.96 8.24 22.63
CA PRO A 196 17.36 7.13 21.92
C PRO A 196 16.67 6.20 22.92
N GLU A 197 15.38 5.92 22.69
CA GLU A 197 14.57 5.01 23.49
C GLU A 197 14.47 3.65 22.81
N SER A 198 14.24 2.56 23.54
CA SER A 198 13.86 1.28 22.94
C SER A 198 12.41 1.28 22.47
N CYS A 199 12.09 0.55 21.41
CA CYS A 199 10.72 0.34 20.99
C CYS A 199 10.50 -0.96 20.24
N ASP A 200 9.23 -1.34 20.12
CA ASP A 200 8.81 -2.38 19.18
C ASP A 200 8.86 -1.83 17.76
N VAL A 201 9.52 -2.57 16.87
CA VAL A 201 9.59 -2.30 15.44
C VAL A 201 8.77 -3.36 14.72
N ASP A 202 7.73 -2.91 14.01
CA ASP A 202 6.97 -3.75 13.10
C ASP A 202 7.75 -3.90 11.78
N VAL A 203 7.89 -5.13 11.32
CA VAL A 203 8.51 -5.51 10.05
C VAL A 203 7.41 -6.06 9.17
N VAL A 204 7.15 -5.42 8.04
CA VAL A 204 6.23 -5.90 7.00
C VAL A 204 7.05 -6.29 5.79
N VAL A 205 6.98 -7.56 5.42
CA VAL A 205 7.64 -8.08 4.22
C VAL A 205 6.56 -8.42 3.21
N SER A 206 6.73 -7.94 1.98
CA SER A 206 5.78 -8.13 0.89
C SER A 206 6.50 -8.74 -0.32
N ARG A 207 5.95 -9.83 -0.84
CA ARG A 207 6.29 -10.36 -2.18
C ARG A 207 5.24 -9.86 -3.15
N THR A 208 5.62 -9.22 -4.25
CA THR A 208 4.66 -8.57 -5.17
C THR A 208 4.80 -9.04 -6.61
N ARG A 209 3.66 -9.13 -7.29
CA ARG A 209 3.54 -9.44 -8.71
C ARG A 209 2.58 -8.46 -9.38
N LYS A 210 2.98 -7.95 -10.55
CA LYS A 210 2.13 -7.04 -11.35
C LYS A 210 1.13 -7.83 -12.18
N GLY A 211 -0.12 -7.38 -12.15
CA GLY A 211 -1.18 -7.80 -13.07
C GLY A 211 -1.27 -6.89 -14.29
N THR A 212 -2.40 -7.01 -15.00
CA THR A 212 -2.78 -6.17 -16.13
C THR A 212 -4.10 -5.47 -15.85
N THR A 213 -4.27 -4.28 -16.43
CA THR A 213 -5.51 -3.52 -16.40
C THR A 213 -6.13 -3.44 -17.78
N ASP A 214 -7.45 -3.25 -17.82
CA ASP A 214 -8.20 -3.12 -19.06
C ASP A 214 -7.82 -1.82 -19.79
N ASN A 215 -7.61 -1.89 -21.10
CA ASN A 215 -7.19 -0.75 -21.92
C ASN A 215 -8.29 0.32 -22.09
N VAL A 216 -9.54 0.01 -21.73
CA VAL A 216 -10.62 0.99 -21.72
C VAL A 216 -10.59 1.92 -20.51
N LEU A 217 -9.85 1.56 -19.45
CA LEU A 217 -9.60 2.43 -18.30
C LEU A 217 -8.55 3.48 -18.65
N ASP A 218 -8.34 4.42 -17.72
CA ASP A 218 -7.23 5.36 -17.82
C ASP A 218 -5.88 4.61 -17.84
N PRO A 219 -4.91 4.99 -18.69
CA PRO A 219 -3.60 4.33 -18.78
C PRO A 219 -2.78 4.32 -17.49
N GLU A 220 -3.11 5.16 -16.50
CA GLU A 220 -2.49 5.17 -15.17
C GLU A 220 -3.09 4.11 -14.23
N SER A 221 -4.06 3.31 -14.69
CA SER A 221 -4.60 2.18 -13.92
C SER A 221 -3.54 1.10 -13.69
N SER A 222 -3.54 0.51 -12.50
CA SER A 222 -2.58 -0.52 -12.11
C SER A 222 -3.24 -1.67 -11.36
N PHE A 223 -2.62 -2.84 -11.42
CA PHE A 223 -3.01 -4.00 -10.61
C PHE A 223 -1.77 -4.64 -9.99
N GLU A 224 -1.69 -4.63 -8.67
CA GLU A 224 -0.64 -5.29 -7.89
C GLU A 224 -1.24 -6.41 -7.01
N LEU A 225 -0.56 -7.54 -6.96
CA LEU A 225 -0.93 -8.70 -6.14
C LEU A 225 0.23 -9.01 -5.21
N SER A 226 -0.08 -9.26 -3.94
CA SER A 226 0.92 -9.34 -2.88
C SER A 226 0.67 -10.46 -1.89
N GLN A 227 1.75 -11.13 -1.47
CA GLN A 227 1.79 -11.94 -0.25
C GLN A 227 2.48 -11.11 0.82
N VAL A 228 1.84 -10.92 1.97
CA VAL A 228 2.34 -10.05 3.03
C VAL A 228 2.50 -10.85 4.31
N ARG A 229 3.65 -10.70 4.96
CA ARG A 229 3.92 -11.25 6.29
C ARG A 229 4.45 -10.17 7.20
N THR A 230 3.99 -10.21 8.45
CA THR A 230 4.37 -9.25 9.47
C THR A 230 5.07 -9.95 10.62
N GLY A 231 6.15 -9.35 11.10
CA GLY A 231 6.82 -9.73 12.32
C GLY A 231 7.12 -8.50 13.18
N ARG A 232 7.65 -8.74 14.37
CA ARG A 232 8.08 -7.68 15.28
C ARG A 232 9.35 -8.09 16.01
N PHE A 233 10.21 -7.11 16.25
CA PHE A 233 11.34 -7.22 17.19
C PHE A 233 11.42 -5.96 18.05
N THR A 234 12.18 -6.00 19.15
CA THR A 234 12.45 -4.81 19.95
C THR A 234 13.78 -4.20 19.52
N SER A 235 13.77 -2.94 19.10
CA SER A 235 14.97 -2.16 18.81
C SER A 235 15.46 -1.47 20.09
N ALA A 236 16.77 -1.50 20.32
CA ALA A 236 17.44 -0.79 21.41
C ALA A 236 18.43 0.25 20.87
N PRO A 237 18.71 1.31 21.63
CA PRO A 237 19.77 2.27 21.34
C PRO A 237 21.11 1.64 20.99
#